data_AF-A0A6J1QC02-F1
#
_entry.id   AF-A0A6J1QC02-F1
#
_cell.length_a   1.000
_cell.length_b   1.000
_cell.length_c   1.000
_cell.angle_alpha   90.00
_cell.angle_beta   90.00
_cell.angle_gamma   90.00
#
_symmetry.space_group_name_H-M   'P 1'
#
loop_
_entity.id
_entity.type
_entity.pdbx_description
1 polymer ?
#
loop_
_entity_poly.entity_id
_entity_poly.type
_entity_poly.pdbx_seq_one_letter_code
_entity_poly.pdbx_strand_id
1 'polypeptide(L)'
;MTLKATDEIDILRKYADFSRLFTATMTVLMLLLLNSFGLFQFLPNLLDIIIPLNESRERHFTFLAEYFVDQEQYFYFILTHNLMAVYIGGISILSTGTMLMGFIMHICAMLKIASYRLEHINDNLPSVSISEKDYIICKRIINAVDIHRRALVFGEYILSR
;
A
#
# COMPACT_ATOMS: atom_id res chain seq x y z
N MET A 1 5.84 -32.01 10.16
CA MET A 1 5.04 -30.82 9.78
C MET A 1 3.58 -31.28 9.76
N THR A 2 2.71 -30.79 10.66
CA THR A 2 1.32 -31.26 10.78
C THR A 2 0.44 -30.63 9.69
N LEU A 3 -0.62 -31.34 9.25
CA LEU A 3 -1.52 -30.89 8.17
C LEU A 3 -2.04 -29.45 8.42
N LYS A 4 -2.43 -29.16 9.67
CA LYS A 4 -2.91 -27.85 10.13
C LYS A 4 -1.92 -26.70 9.95
N ALA A 5 -0.62 -26.97 10.09
CA ALA A 5 0.41 -25.96 9.85
C ALA A 5 0.53 -25.62 8.36
N THR A 6 0.18 -26.56 7.47
CA THR A 6 0.21 -26.35 6.02
C THR A 6 -0.95 -25.43 5.60
N ASP A 7 -2.16 -25.68 6.11
CA ASP A 7 -3.32 -24.84 5.80
C ASP A 7 -3.15 -23.39 6.28
N GLU A 8 -2.60 -23.19 7.48
CA GLU A 8 -2.31 -21.85 8.01
C GLU A 8 -1.25 -21.11 7.17
N ILE A 9 -0.22 -21.83 6.71
CA ILE A 9 0.81 -21.28 5.81
C ILE A 9 0.19 -20.91 4.45
N ASP A 10 -0.70 -21.74 3.92
CA ASP A 10 -1.37 -21.48 2.65
C ASP A 10 -2.31 -20.27 2.73
N ILE A 11 -3.01 -20.09 3.84
CA ILE A 11 -3.77 -18.86 4.11
C ILE A 11 -2.82 -17.66 4.10
N LEU A 12 -1.72 -17.71 4.86
CA LEU A 12 -0.78 -16.59 4.93
C LEU A 12 -0.19 -16.26 3.56
N ARG A 13 0.19 -17.28 2.79
CA ARG A 13 0.73 -17.14 1.44
C ARG A 13 -0.26 -16.47 0.50
N LYS A 14 -1.53 -16.88 0.52
CA LYS A 14 -2.58 -16.28 -0.32
C LYS A 14 -2.70 -14.77 -0.11
N TYR A 15 -2.69 -14.31 1.16
CA TYR A 15 -2.78 -12.89 1.47
C TYR A 15 -1.47 -12.15 1.12
N ALA A 16 -0.32 -12.76 1.33
CA ALA A 16 0.98 -12.20 0.96
C ALA A 16 1.11 -12.03 -0.57
N ASP A 17 0.69 -13.02 -1.36
CA ASP A 17 0.71 -12.99 -2.81
C ASP A 17 -0.22 -11.91 -3.36
N PHE A 18 -1.42 -11.77 -2.80
CA PHE A 18 -2.33 -10.68 -3.15
C PHE A 18 -1.73 -9.32 -2.82
N SER A 19 -1.15 -9.14 -1.63
CA SER A 19 -0.49 -7.89 -1.26
C SER A 19 0.68 -7.57 -2.19
N ARG A 20 1.46 -8.57 -2.58
CA ARG A 20 2.59 -8.41 -3.51
C ARG A 20 2.11 -8.01 -4.90
N LEU A 21 1.09 -8.68 -5.42
CA LEU A 21 0.49 -8.34 -6.72
C LEU A 21 -0.09 -6.92 -6.72
N PHE A 22 -0.79 -6.55 -5.65
CA PHE A 22 -1.34 -5.21 -5.49
C PHE A 22 -0.23 -4.16 -5.49
N THR A 23 0.81 -4.33 -4.68
CA THR A 23 1.96 -3.41 -4.64
C THR A 23 2.66 -3.31 -5.99
N ALA A 24 2.89 -4.43 -6.69
CA ALA A 24 3.50 -4.43 -8.01
C ALA A 24 2.64 -3.66 -9.03
N THR A 25 1.34 -3.94 -9.05
CA THR A 25 0.37 -3.27 -9.94
C THR A 25 0.33 -1.76 -9.69
N MET A 26 0.22 -1.35 -8.42
CA MET A 26 0.20 0.07 -8.05
C MET A 26 1.51 0.78 -8.39
N THR A 27 2.65 0.09 -8.21
CA THR A 27 3.96 0.64 -8.57
C THR A 27 4.07 0.87 -10.08
N VAL A 28 3.69 -0.12 -10.89
CA VAL A 28 3.70 0.00 -12.36
C VAL A 28 2.78 1.14 -12.82
N LEU A 29 1.56 1.19 -12.28
CA LEU A 29 0.59 2.25 -12.62
C LEU A 29 1.15 3.64 -12.26
N MET A 30 1.73 3.79 -11.07
CA MET A 30 2.29 5.07 -10.64
C MET A 30 3.47 5.51 -11.51
N LEU A 31 4.35 4.58 -11.88
CA LEU A 31 5.45 4.85 -12.80
C LEU A 31 4.94 5.33 -14.16
N LEU A 32 3.92 4.68 -14.73
CA LEU A 32 3.33 5.10 -16.00
C LEU A 32 2.74 6.52 -15.90
N LEU A 33 1.98 6.79 -14.84
CA LEU A 33 1.36 8.11 -14.62
C LEU A 33 2.42 9.21 -14.45
N LEU A 34 3.43 9.02 -13.60
CA LEU A 34 4.48 10.01 -13.38
C LEU A 34 5.31 10.29 -14.64
N ASN A 35 5.61 9.26 -15.44
CA ASN A 35 6.32 9.44 -16.70
C ASN A 35 5.45 10.16 -17.74
N SER A 36 4.17 9.79 -17.88
CA SER A 36 3.25 10.49 -18.78
C SER A 36 3.08 11.97 -18.41
N PHE A 37 3.03 12.28 -17.11
CA PHE A 37 2.96 13.63 -16.59
C PHE A 37 4.22 14.43 -16.94
N GLY A 38 5.40 13.84 -16.74
CA GLY A 38 6.67 14.45 -17.15
C GLY A 38 6.71 14.74 -18.64
N LEU A 39 6.37 13.76 -19.49
CA LEU A 39 6.34 13.94 -20.94
C LEU A 39 5.35 15.04 -21.38
N PHE A 40 4.16 15.08 -20.79
CA PHE A 40 3.17 16.12 -21.06
C PHE A 40 3.73 17.52 -20.77
N GLN A 41 4.47 17.66 -19.66
CA GLN A 41 5.04 18.93 -19.26
C GLN A 41 6.20 19.38 -20.18
N PHE A 42 6.91 18.45 -20.83
CA PHE A 42 7.95 18.75 -21.83
C PHE A 42 7.42 18.86 -23.26
N LEU A 43 6.16 18.50 -23.51
CA LEU A 43 5.52 18.54 -24.83
C LEU A 43 5.65 19.89 -25.57
N PRO A 44 5.42 21.07 -24.96
CA PRO A 44 5.59 22.34 -25.68
C PRO A 44 7.02 22.54 -26.20
N ASN A 45 8.05 22.14 -25.43
CA ASN A 45 9.45 22.25 -25.85
C ASN A 45 9.79 21.32 -27.03
N LEU A 46 9.23 20.10 -27.05
CA LEU A 46 9.38 19.19 -28.19
C LEU A 46 8.70 19.75 -29.45
N LEU A 47 7.51 20.33 -29.28
CA LEU A 47 6.77 20.90 -30.40
C LEU A 47 7.45 22.14 -30.98
N ASP A 48 8.19 22.93 -30.19
CA ASP A 48 9.00 24.05 -30.69
C ASP A 48 10.18 23.59 -31.57
N ILE A 49 10.72 22.39 -31.35
CA ILE A 49 11.79 21.81 -32.19
C ILE A 49 11.22 21.24 -33.50
N ILE A 50 10.07 20.55 -33.43
CA ILE A 50 9.49 19.84 -34.58
C ILE A 50 8.69 20.78 -35.48
N ILE A 51 7.91 21.69 -34.87
CA ILE A 51 7.02 22.64 -35.56
C ILE A 51 7.25 24.02 -34.92
N PRO A 52 8.34 24.71 -35.28
CA PRO A 52 8.65 26.03 -34.74
C PRO A 52 7.57 27.02 -35.18
N LEU A 53 7.03 27.78 -34.22
CA LEU A 53 6.17 28.94 -34.50
C LEU A 53 7.02 30.22 -34.56
N ASN A 54 6.47 31.23 -35.21
CA ASN A 54 7.09 32.56 -35.30
C ASN A 54 7.11 33.29 -33.94
N GLU A 55 6.27 32.86 -33.00
CA GLU A 55 6.22 33.29 -31.60
C GLU A 55 6.49 32.09 -30.67
N SER A 56 7.09 32.32 -29.51
CA SER A 56 7.34 31.27 -28.52
C SER A 56 6.02 30.78 -27.91
N ARG A 57 5.82 29.46 -27.80
CA ARG A 57 4.64 28.91 -27.11
C ARG A 57 4.65 29.31 -25.62
N GLU A 58 3.49 29.70 -25.10
CA GLU A 58 3.33 29.94 -23.67
C GLU A 58 3.66 28.67 -22.88
N ARG A 59 4.57 28.80 -21.92
CA ARG A 59 4.98 27.70 -21.05
C ARG A 59 4.23 27.82 -19.74
N HIS A 60 3.26 26.94 -19.51
CA HIS A 60 2.53 26.91 -18.25
C HIS A 60 3.11 25.87 -17.29
N PHE A 61 3.37 26.28 -16.05
CA PHE A 61 3.60 25.35 -14.96
C PHE A 61 2.28 24.68 -14.58
N THR A 62 2.27 23.36 -14.39
CA THR A 62 1.07 22.65 -13.93
C THR A 62 0.67 23.03 -12.50
N PHE A 63 1.64 23.49 -11.71
CA PHE A 63 1.45 23.92 -10.33
C PHE A 63 1.70 25.41 -10.21
N LEU A 64 0.70 26.14 -9.72
CA LEU A 64 0.82 27.52 -9.31
C LEU A 64 1.52 27.56 -7.95
N ALA A 65 2.82 27.83 -7.98
CA ALA A 65 3.61 28.15 -6.81
C ALA A 65 4.26 29.52 -7.00
N GLU A 66 4.25 30.34 -5.96
CA GLU A 66 4.88 31.66 -5.99
C GLU A 66 6.40 31.47 -5.83
N TYR A 67 7.10 31.57 -6.95
CA TYR A 67 8.55 31.63 -6.97
C TYR A 67 8.93 33.11 -6.89
N PHE A 68 9.65 33.54 -5.85
CA PHE A 68 10.17 34.90 -5.70
C PHE A 68 11.36 35.20 -6.66
N VAL A 69 11.32 34.63 -7.86
CA VAL A 69 12.31 34.76 -8.94
C VAL A 69 11.58 34.89 -10.27
N ASP A 70 12.25 35.45 -11.28
CA ASP A 70 11.70 35.56 -12.64
C ASP A 70 11.41 34.16 -13.22
N GLN A 71 10.14 33.90 -13.52
CA GLN A 71 9.68 32.59 -13.96
C GLN A 71 10.13 32.24 -15.38
N GLU A 72 10.31 33.24 -16.25
CA GLU A 72 10.78 33.02 -17.62
C GLU A 72 12.28 32.71 -17.63
N GLN A 73 13.06 33.48 -16.86
CA GLN A 73 14.51 33.28 -16.75
C GLN A 73 14.87 31.94 -16.11
N TYR A 74 14.13 31.52 -15.08
CA TYR A 74 14.41 30.29 -14.31
C TYR A 74 13.51 29.11 -14.67
N PHE A 75 12.85 29.15 -15.82
CA PHE A 75 11.84 28.18 -16.24
C PHE A 75 12.27 26.72 -16.02
N TYR A 76 13.45 26.32 -16.52
CA TYR A 76 13.92 24.92 -16.42
C TYR A 76 14.24 24.50 -14.98
N PHE A 77 14.73 25.42 -14.15
CA PHE A 77 14.99 25.14 -12.74
C PHE A 77 13.68 24.93 -11.98
N ILE A 78 12.72 25.83 -12.18
CA ILE A 78 11.38 25.73 -11.59
C ILE A 78 10.69 24.45 -12.04
N LEU A 79 10.75 24.13 -13.34
CA LEU A 79 10.18 22.91 -13.90
C LEU A 79 10.77 21.65 -13.26
N THR A 80 12.10 21.60 -13.16
CA THR A 80 12.81 20.46 -12.56
C THR A 80 12.47 20.31 -11.07
N HIS A 81 12.38 21.42 -10.33
CA HIS A 81 11.98 21.41 -8.92
C HIS A 81 10.55 20.87 -8.75
N ASN A 82 9.59 21.36 -9.54
CA ASN A 82 8.21 20.88 -9.52
C ASN A 82 8.13 19.38 -9.84
N LEU A 83 8.82 18.93 -10.88
CA LEU A 83 8.86 17.50 -11.22
C LEU A 83 9.44 16.70 -10.06
N MET A 84 10.58 17.10 -9.50
CA MET A 84 11.17 16.42 -8.35
C MET A 84 10.20 16.34 -7.16
N ALA A 85 9.50 17.43 -6.83
CA ALA A 85 8.51 17.46 -5.77
C ALA A 85 7.35 16.46 -6.03
N VAL A 86 6.82 16.42 -7.26
CA VAL A 86 5.77 15.46 -7.65
C VAL A 86 6.25 14.02 -7.56
N TYR A 87 7.47 13.73 -8.00
CA TYR A 87 8.06 12.38 -7.91
C TYR A 87 8.24 11.96 -6.45
N ILE A 88 8.81 12.82 -5.61
CA ILE A 88 9.01 12.53 -4.18
C ILE A 88 7.67 12.34 -3.47
N GLY A 89 6.71 13.23 -3.70
CA GLY A 89 5.36 13.12 -3.13
C GLY A 89 4.65 11.84 -3.57
N GLY A 90 4.72 11.52 -4.87
CA GLY A 90 4.15 10.31 -5.44
C GLY A 90 4.73 9.03 -4.85
N ILE A 91 6.07 8.94 -4.73
CA ILE A 91 6.75 7.82 -4.08
C ILE A 91 6.35 7.71 -2.60
N SER A 92 6.24 8.83 -1.90
CA SER A 92 5.87 8.86 -0.48
C SER A 92 4.45 8.33 -0.26
N ILE A 93 3.50 8.75 -1.10
CA ILE A 93 2.11 8.27 -1.07
C ILE A 93 2.06 6.77 -1.39
N LEU A 94 2.72 6.34 -2.47
CA LEU A 94 2.76 4.93 -2.87
C LEU A 94 3.36 4.05 -1.77
N SER A 95 4.49 4.45 -1.19
CA SER A 95 5.16 3.73 -0.10
C SER A 95 4.25 3.62 1.12
N THR A 96 3.62 4.72 1.52
CA THR A 96 2.73 4.73 2.70
C THR A 96 1.49 3.87 2.45
N GLY A 97 0.85 4.02 1.29
CA GLY A 97 -0.36 3.27 0.93
C GLY A 97 -0.11 1.75 0.82
N THR A 98 1.00 1.35 0.19
CA THR A 98 1.36 -0.07 0.07
C THR A 98 1.77 -0.68 1.42
N MET A 99 2.44 0.07 2.29
CA MET A 99 2.73 -0.35 3.66
C MET A 99 1.44 -0.59 4.46
N LEU A 100 0.50 0.37 4.43
CA LEU A 100 -0.80 0.23 5.10
C LEU A 100 -1.59 -0.97 4.58
N MET A 101 -1.64 -1.16 3.26
CA MET A 101 -2.27 -2.32 2.65
C MET A 101 -1.63 -3.63 3.11
N GLY A 102 -0.30 -3.70 3.18
CA GLY A 102 0.42 -4.87 3.70
C GLY A 102 0.02 -5.21 5.14
N PHE A 103 -0.12 -4.20 6.00
CA PHE A 103 -0.60 -4.41 7.38
C PHE A 103 -2.05 -4.91 7.42
N ILE A 104 -2.95 -4.31 6.63
CA ILE A 104 -4.34 -4.76 6.52
C ILE A 104 -4.39 -6.23 6.08
N MET A 105 -3.64 -6.58 5.03
CA MET A 105 -3.57 -7.95 4.53
C MET A 105 -3.03 -8.93 5.57
N HIS A 106 -2.00 -8.54 6.32
CA HIS A 106 -1.47 -9.35 7.42
C HIS A 106 -2.51 -9.58 8.53
N ILE A 107 -3.21 -8.53 8.94
CA ILE A 107 -4.28 -8.63 9.95
C ILE A 107 -5.41 -9.53 9.45
N CYS A 108 -5.87 -9.35 8.21
CA CYS A 108 -6.89 -10.21 7.62
C CYS A 108 -6.45 -11.68 7.58
N ALA A 109 -5.19 -11.96 7.23
CA ALA A 109 -4.65 -13.32 7.27
C ALA A 109 -4.68 -13.90 8.69
N MET A 110 -4.26 -13.13 9.70
CA MET A 110 -4.28 -13.55 11.10
C MET A 110 -5.70 -13.81 11.62
N LEU A 111 -6.68 -12.97 11.24
CA LEU A 111 -8.10 -13.18 11.56
C LEU A 111 -8.64 -14.44 10.87
N LYS A 112 -8.27 -14.68 9.61
CA LYS A 112 -8.69 -15.88 8.88
C LYS A 112 -8.09 -17.15 9.51
N ILE A 113 -6.83 -17.11 9.94
CA ILE A 113 -6.19 -18.20 10.70
C ILE A 113 -6.89 -18.41 12.04
N ALA A 114 -7.23 -17.34 12.77
CA ALA A 114 -7.96 -17.46 14.03
C ALA A 114 -9.34 -18.11 13.82
N SER A 115 -10.08 -17.69 12.81
CA SER A 115 -11.36 -18.29 12.42
C SER A 115 -11.22 -19.76 12.04
N TYR A 116 -10.23 -20.11 11.22
CA TYR A 116 -9.94 -21.51 10.85
C TYR A 116 -9.62 -22.37 12.07
N ARG A 117 -8.82 -21.85 13.02
CA ARG A 117 -8.50 -22.55 14.27
C ARG A 117 -9.73 -22.79 15.17
N LEU A 118 -10.69 -21.87 15.17
CA LEU A 118 -11.95 -21.99 15.91
C LEU A 118 -12.91 -22.99 15.25
N GLU A 119 -12.97 -23.01 13.92
CA GLU A 119 -13.75 -24.00 13.17
C GLU A 119 -13.23 -25.42 13.44
N HIS A 120 -11.90 -25.58 13.46
CA HIS A 120 -11.19 -26.85 13.69
C HIS A 120 -10.76 -27.01 15.15
N ILE A 121 -11.56 -26.51 16.10
CA ILE A 121 -11.20 -26.48 17.52
C ILE A 121 -11.19 -27.88 18.14
N ASN A 122 -11.97 -28.82 17.60
CA ASN A 122 -12.11 -30.17 18.14
C ASN A 122 -11.10 -31.17 17.52
N ASP A 123 -10.59 -30.91 16.31
CA ASP A 123 -9.84 -31.88 15.48
C ASP A 123 -8.47 -32.28 16.02
N ASN A 124 -7.99 -31.61 17.08
CA ASN A 124 -6.68 -31.87 17.69
C ASN A 124 -6.78 -31.75 19.22
N LEU A 125 -7.90 -32.19 19.77
CA LEU A 125 -8.12 -32.18 21.20
C LEU A 125 -7.48 -33.45 21.79
N PRO A 126 -6.46 -33.33 22.66
CA PRO A 126 -5.83 -34.51 23.23
C PRO A 126 -6.85 -35.33 24.04
N SER A 127 -6.64 -36.64 24.14
CA SER A 127 -7.48 -37.56 24.91
C SER A 127 -7.24 -37.37 26.42
N VAL A 128 -7.64 -36.21 26.93
CA VAL A 128 -7.52 -35.80 28.34
C VAL A 128 -8.90 -35.60 28.97
N SER A 129 -8.92 -35.28 30.26
CA SER A 129 -10.16 -35.06 31.01
C SER A 129 -11.00 -33.92 30.41
N ILE A 130 -12.30 -33.93 30.69
CA ILE A 130 -13.24 -32.90 30.18
C ILE A 130 -12.81 -31.50 30.63
N SER A 131 -12.33 -31.36 31.86
CA SER A 131 -11.86 -30.07 32.40
C SER A 131 -10.64 -29.52 31.65
N GLU A 132 -9.68 -30.37 31.28
CA GLU A 132 -8.50 -29.96 30.50
C GLU A 132 -8.87 -29.59 29.06
N LYS A 133 -9.84 -30.29 28.48
CA LYS A 133 -10.40 -29.98 27.16
C LYS A 133 -11.05 -28.60 27.14
N ASP A 134 -11.88 -28.30 28.13
CA ASP A 134 -12.53 -27.00 28.28
C ASP A 134 -11.51 -25.87 28.45
N TYR A 135 -10.46 -26.11 29.25
CA TYR A 135 -9.35 -25.15 29.40
C TYR A 135 -8.65 -24.86 28.05
N ILE A 136 -8.35 -25.89 27.26
CA ILE A 136 -7.70 -25.73 25.93
C ILE A 136 -8.60 -24.94 24.97
N ILE A 137 -9.90 -25.24 24.96
CA ILE A 137 -10.89 -24.54 24.13
C ILE A 137 -10.98 -23.08 24.54
N CYS A 138 -11.13 -22.78 25.83
CA CYS A 138 -11.14 -21.42 26.36
C CYS A 138 -9.89 -20.63 25.98
N LYS A 139 -8.70 -21.25 26.10
CA LYS A 139 -7.43 -20.62 25.71
C LYS A 139 -7.38 -20.28 24.21
N ARG A 140 -7.91 -21.15 23.34
CA ARG A 140 -7.99 -20.90 21.89
C ARG A 140 -8.95 -19.75 21.57
N ILE A 141 -10.08 -19.66 22.26
CA ILE A 141 -11.05 -18.56 22.11
C ILE A 141 -10.43 -17.23 22.56
N ILE A 142 -9.78 -17.19 23.73
CA ILE A 142 -9.11 -15.99 24.23
C ILE A 142 -8.08 -15.46 23.22
N ASN A 143 -7.27 -16.35 22.64
CA ASN A 143 -6.30 -15.95 21.61
C ASN A 143 -6.96 -15.36 20.36
N ALA A 144 -8.10 -15.91 19.92
CA ALA A 144 -8.83 -15.37 18.76
C ALA A 144 -9.41 -13.97 19.07
N VAL A 145 -9.99 -13.78 20.25
CA VAL A 145 -10.50 -12.49 20.72
C VAL A 145 -9.38 -11.45 20.81
N ASP A 146 -8.20 -11.84 21.30
CA ASP A 146 -7.04 -10.97 21.43
C ASP A 146 -6.47 -10.53 20.07
N ILE A 147 -6.42 -11.43 19.08
CA ILE A 147 -6.09 -11.08 17.69
C ILE A 147 -7.10 -10.06 17.15
N HIS A 148 -8.40 -10.28 17.40
CA HIS A 148 -9.45 -9.37 16.94
C HIS A 148 -9.36 -7.99 17.60
N ARG A 149 -9.11 -7.95 18.90
CA ARG A 149 -8.90 -6.69 19.64
C ARG A 149 -7.71 -5.91 19.08
N ARG A 150 -6.58 -6.56 18.83
CA ARG A 150 -5.42 -5.89 18.20
C ARG A 150 -5.73 -5.33 16.83
N ALA A 151 -6.49 -6.07 16.01
CA ALA A 151 -6.93 -5.62 14.70
C ALA A 151 -7.78 -4.33 14.80
N LEU A 152 -8.71 -4.28 15.75
CA LEU A 152 -9.55 -3.10 16.00
C LEU A 152 -8.73 -1.90 16.45
N VAL A 153 -7.84 -2.08 17.43
CA VAL A 153 -6.94 -1.01 17.92
C VAL A 153 -6.08 -0.44 16.78
N PHE A 154 -5.57 -1.32 15.91
CA PHE A 154 -4.81 -0.88 14.74
C PHE A 154 -5.67 -0.10 13.74
N GLY A 155 -6.92 -0.54 13.51
CA GLY A 155 -7.87 0.20 12.68
C GLY A 155 -8.20 1.58 13.24
N GLU A 156 -8.46 1.67 14.55
CA GLU A 156 -8.68 2.93 15.25
C GLU A 156 -7.46 3.85 15.15
N TYR A 157 -6.24 3.31 15.33
CA TYR A 157 -5.02 4.07 15.18
C TYR A 157 -4.87 4.68 13.78
N ILE A 158 -5.15 3.91 12.73
CA ILE A 158 -5.13 4.41 11.34
C ILE A 158 -6.18 5.50 11.14
N LEU A 159 -7.40 5.31 11.64
CA LEU A 159 -8.51 6.26 11.46
C LEU A 159 -8.37 7.53 12.29
N SER A 160 -7.61 7.48 13.38
CA SER A 160 -7.38 8.63 14.26
C SER A 160 -6.36 9.66 13.72
N ARG A 161 -5.79 9.41 12.54
CA ARG A 161 -4.71 10.21 11.93
C ARG A 161 -5.11 10.70 10.54
#